data_AF-A0A832KPV6-F1
#
_entry.id   AF-A0A832KPV6-F1
#
_cell.length_a   1.000
_cell.length_b   1.000
_cell.length_c   1.000
_cell.angle_alpha   90.00
_cell.angle_beta   90.00
_cell.angle_gamma   90.00
#
_symmetry.space_group_name_H-M   'P 1'
#
loop_
_entity.id
_entity.type
_entity.pdbx_description
1 polymer ?
#
loop_
_entity_poly.entity_id
_entity_poly.type
_entity_poly.pdbx_seq_one_letter_code
_entity_poly.pdbx_strand_id
1 'polypeptide(L)' 'RVFAWMTDIGPHWCPKAFTEWDGYQKIWQQAILWLAKR' A
#
# COMPACT_ATOMS: atom_id res chain seq x y z
N ARG A 1 2.88 13.70 -8.98
CA ARG A 1 1.64 13.04 -8.49
C ARG A 1 1.81 12.87 -6.99
N VAL A 2 0.73 12.96 -6.21
CA VAL A 2 0.77 12.83 -4.75
C VAL A 2 -0.24 11.76 -4.33
N PHE A 3 0.14 10.92 -3.38
CA PHE A 3 -0.66 9.83 -2.82
C PHE A 3 -0.66 9.98 -1.30
N ALA A 4 -1.83 9.94 -0.70
CA ALA A 4 -2.00 9.94 0.75
C ALA A 4 -2.58 8.60 1.17
N TRP A 5 -1.91 7.94 2.10
CA TRP A 5 -2.31 6.68 2.70
C TRP A 5 -2.71 6.94 4.14
N MET A 6 -3.97 6.67 4.49
CA MET A 6 -4.59 7.12 5.74
C MET A 6 -4.60 6.05 6.84
N THR A 7 -3.84 4.97 6.64
CA THR A 7 -3.59 3.93 7.64
C THR A 7 -2.08 3.65 7.71
N ASP A 8 -1.65 2.67 8.49
CA ASP A 8 -0.24 2.27 8.59
C ASP A 8 0.12 1.30 7.45
N ILE A 9 1.41 1.04 7.25
CA ILE A 9 1.93 0.09 6.26
C ILE A 9 2.28 -1.27 6.88
N GLY A 10 2.17 -1.40 8.20
CA GLY A 10 2.49 -2.62 8.93
C GLY A 10 1.67 -2.81 10.21
N PRO A 11 1.85 -3.94 10.91
CA PRO A 11 1.09 -4.31 12.10
C PRO A 11 1.07 -3.22 13.18
N HIS A 12 0.08 -3.31 14.08
CA HIS A 12 -0.39 -2.32 15.07
C HIS A 12 -1.60 -1.52 14.59
N TRP A 13 -1.54 -0.89 13.41
CA TRP A 13 -2.66 -0.14 12.81
C TRP A 13 -3.13 -0.70 11.46
N CYS A 14 -2.28 -1.48 10.80
CA CYS A 14 -2.64 -2.28 9.63
C CYS A 14 -2.82 -3.75 10.08
N PRO A 15 -4.05 -4.31 10.07
CA PRO A 15 -4.27 -5.68 10.53
C PRO A 15 -3.43 -6.69 9.76
N LYS A 16 -2.95 -7.74 10.44
CA LYS A 16 -2.13 -8.81 9.83
C LYS A 16 -2.81 -9.43 8.60
N ALA A 17 -4.11 -9.71 8.70
CA ALA A 17 -4.90 -10.23 7.58
C ALA A 17 -4.94 -9.30 6.36
N PHE A 18 -4.78 -7.98 6.56
CA PHE A 18 -4.70 -7.02 5.46
C PHE A 18 -3.29 -6.95 4.87
N THR A 19 -2.24 -7.02 5.68
CA THR A 19 -0.86 -7.09 5.18
C THR A 19 -0.55 -8.40 4.45
N GLU A 20 -1.24 -9.48 4.78
CA GLU A 20 -1.11 -10.81 4.16
C GLU A 20 -2.09 -11.04 3.00
N TRP A 21 -2.99 -10.10 2.74
CA TRP A 21 -3.89 -10.20 1.60
C TRP A 21 -3.09 -10.13 0.29
N ASP A 22 -3.37 -11.04 -0.66
CA ASP A 22 -2.68 -11.13 -1.97
C ASP A 22 -2.60 -9.78 -2.73
N GLY A 23 -3.58 -8.90 -2.53
CA GLY A 23 -3.63 -7.58 -3.15
C GLY A 23 -2.72 -6.53 -2.51
N TYR A 24 -2.18 -6.78 -1.31
CA TYR A 24 -1.43 -5.79 -0.54
C TYR A 24 -0.17 -5.33 -1.29
N GLN A 25 0.61 -6.29 -1.79
CA GLN A 25 1.79 -6.00 -2.62
C GLN A 25 1.41 -5.21 -3.88
N LYS A 26 0.30 -5.57 -4.52
CA LYS A 26 -0.14 -4.96 -5.77
C LYS A 26 -0.50 -3.47 -5.57
N ILE A 27 -1.17 -3.11 -4.48
CA ILE A 27 -1.49 -1.70 -4.18
C ILE A 27 -0.21 -0.86 -4.12
N TRP A 28 0.79 -1.31 -3.38
CA TRP A 28 2.04 -0.56 -3.23
C TRP A 28 2.81 -0.45 -4.55
N GLN A 29 2.91 -1.54 -5.31
CA GLN A 29 3.56 -1.52 -6.62
C GLN A 29 2.88 -0.53 -7.57
N GLN A 30 1.55 -0.55 -7.65
CA GLN A 30 0.81 0.34 -8.55
C GLN A 30 0.85 1.79 -8.08
N ALA A 31 0.77 2.05 -6.77
CA ALA A 31 0.90 3.40 -6.22
C ALA A 31 2.28 4.01 -6.55
N ILE A 32 3.36 3.23 -6.37
CA ILE A 32 4.72 3.68 -6.66
C ILE A 32 4.93 3.92 -8.16
N LEU A 33 4.50 2.99 -9.03
CA LEU A 33 4.58 3.18 -10.49
C LEU A 33 3.84 4.44 -10.94
N TRP A 34 2.60 4.61 -10.45
CA TRP A 34 1.79 5.79 -10.74
C TRP A 34 2.47 7.08 -10.29
N LEU A 35 3.03 7.12 -9.07
CA LEU A 35 3.76 8.27 -8.53
C LEU A 35 5.02 8.57 -9.34
N ALA A 36 5.76 7.53 -9.73
CA ALA A 36 7.00 7.62 -10.50
C ALA A 36 6.77 7.97 -11.98
N LYS A 37 5.52 8.04 -12.46
CA LYS A 37 5.16 8.16 -13.87
C LYS A 37 5.79 7.03 -14.72
N ARG A 38 5.81 5.82 -14.17
CA ARG A 38 6.25 4.60 -14.85
C ARG A 38 5.06 3.69 -15.12
#